data_AF-A0A3R9AWR6-F1
#
_entry.id   AF-A0A3R9AWR6-F1
#
_cell.length_a   1.000
_cell.length_b   1.000
_cell.length_c   1.000
_cell.angle_alpha   90.00
_cell.angle_beta   90.00
_cell.angle_gamma   90.00
#
_symmetry.space_group_name_H-M   'P 1'
#
loop_
_entity.id
_entity.type
_entity.pdbx_description
1 polymer ?
#
loop_
_entity_poly.entity_id
_entity_poly.type
_entity_poly.pdbx_seq_one_letter_code
_entity_poly.pdbx_strand_id
1 'polypeptide(L)' 'MSVINTNIMSLTTQNNLNKSQASLSTAIERLSSGLRINSAKDDAAGEAIANR' A
#
# COMPACT_ATOMS: atom_id res chain seq x y z
N MET A 1 -27.36 -6.61 -22.51
CA MET A 1 -26.91 -5.25 -22.15
C MET A 1 -25.41 -5.30 -21.91
N SER A 2 -24.63 -4.89 -22.91
CA SER A 2 -23.19 -4.72 -22.76
C SER A 2 -22.93 -3.47 -21.90
N VAL A 3 -21.97 -3.56 -20.98
CA VAL A 3 -21.48 -2.45 -20.15
C VAL A 3 -20.79 -1.43 -21.06
N ILE A 4 -21.58 -0.55 -21.67
CA ILE A 4 -21.11 0.43 -22.68
C ILE A 4 -20.42 1.64 -22.03
N ASN A 5 -20.69 1.94 -20.74
CA ASN A 5 -20.17 3.15 -20.06
C ASN A 5 -19.27 2.89 -18.84
N THR A 6 -19.27 1.69 -18.25
CA THR A 6 -18.39 1.37 -17.12
C THR A 6 -17.93 -0.08 -17.22
N ASN A 7 -16.69 -0.28 -17.64
CA ASN A 7 -16.08 -1.58 -17.70
C ASN A 7 -15.72 -2.03 -16.26
N ILE A 8 -16.58 -2.82 -15.63
CA ILE A 8 -16.41 -3.32 -14.25
C ILE A 8 -15.11 -4.12 -14.09
N MET A 9 -14.66 -4.84 -15.14
CA MET A 9 -13.36 -5.52 -15.10
C MET A 9 -12.22 -4.51 -15.06
N SER A 10 -12.27 -3.44 -15.86
CA SER A 10 -11.29 -2.36 -15.81
C SER A 10 -11.29 -1.66 -14.46
N LEU A 11 -12.46 -1.39 -13.87
CA LEU A 11 -12.57 -0.77 -12.53
C LEU A 11 -11.98 -1.68 -11.43
N THR A 12 -12.25 -2.98 -11.50
CA THR A 12 -11.71 -3.97 -10.56
C THR A 12 -10.19 -4.07 -10.70
N THR A 13 -9.68 -4.13 -11.93
CA THR A 13 -8.24 -4.10 -12.22
C THR A 13 -7.61 -2.81 -11.73
N GLN A 14 -8.22 -1.64 -11.94
CA GLN A 14 -7.73 -0.36 -11.46
C GLN A 14 -7.66 -0.30 -9.93
N ASN A 15 -8.67 -0.83 -9.23
CA ASN A 15 -8.65 -0.94 -7.78
C ASN A 15 -7.55 -1.87 -7.27
N ASN A 16 -7.35 -3.02 -7.92
CA ASN A 16 -6.27 -3.94 -7.57
C ASN A 16 -4.89 -3.33 -7.88
N LEU A 17 -4.74 -2.59 -8.99
CA LEU A 17 -3.53 -1.85 -9.31
C LEU A 17 -3.23 -0.78 -8.26
N ASN A 18 -4.23 -0.02 -7.81
CA ASN A 18 -4.05 0.98 -6.75
C ASN A 18 -3.59 0.34 -5.43
N LYS A 19 -4.14 -0.83 -5.08
CA LYS A 19 -3.68 -1.61 -3.90
C LYS A 19 -2.23 -2.08 -4.07
N SER A 20 -1.90 -2.67 -5.22
CA SER A 20 -0.53 -3.11 -5.53
C SER A 20 0.45 -1.94 -5.53
N GLN A 21 0.05 -0.77 -6.03
CA GLN A 21 0.86 0.45 -6.03
C GLN A 21 1.11 0.97 -4.61
N ALA A 22 0.10 0.92 -3.72
CA ALA A 22 0.26 1.28 -2.31
C ALA A 22 1.20 0.31 -1.58
N SER A 23 1.06 -1.00 -1.83
CA SER A 23 1.99 -2.00 -1.30
C SER A 23 3.41 -1.82 -1.82
N LEU A 24 3.57 -1.51 -3.10
CA LEU A 24 4.87 -1.19 -3.72
C LEU A 24 5.48 0.07 -3.10
N SER A 25 4.70 1.13 -2.91
CA SER A 25 5.16 2.36 -2.26
C SER A 25 5.67 2.09 -0.85
N THR A 26 4.94 1.28 -0.08
CA THR A 26 5.36 0.85 1.27
C THR A 26 6.64 0.02 1.22
N ALA A 27 6.75 -0.89 0.25
CA ALA A 27 7.95 -1.71 0.06
C ALA A 27 9.17 -0.86 -0.31
N ILE A 28 9.01 0.15 -1.18
CA ILE A 28 10.05 1.11 -1.54
C ILE A 28 10.47 1.93 -0.32
N GLU A 29 9.50 2.40 0.46
CA GLU A 29 9.79 3.15 1.68
C GLU A 29 10.60 2.31 2.67
N ARG A 30 10.25 1.03 2.87
CA ARG A 30 10.99 0.09 3.75
C ARG A 30 12.37 -0.24 3.22
N LEU A 31 12.50 -0.36 1.90
CA LEU A 31 13.80 -0.59 1.26
C LEU A 31 14.70 0.64 1.40
N SER A 32 14.15 1.85 1.22
CA SER A 32 14.89 3.10 1.30
C SER A 32 15.29 3.46 2.72
N SER A 33 14.45 3.16 3.71
CA SER A 33 14.76 3.41 5.12
C SER A 33 15.63 2.31 5.74
N GLY A 34 15.62 1.10 5.16
CA GLY A 34 16.19 -0.10 5.76
C GLY A 34 15.46 -0.57 7.03
N LEU A 35 14.41 0.14 7.44
CA LEU A 35 13.62 -0.13 8.63
C LEU A 35 12.33 -0.83 8.23
N ARG A 36 12.00 -1.91 8.95
CA ARG A 36 10.78 -2.69 8.70
C ARG A 36 9.51 -1.92 9.11
N ILE A 37 9.66 -0.95 10.02
CA ILE A 37 8.61 -0.09 10.57
C ILE A 37 8.93 1.35 10.16
N ASN A 38 8.15 1.93 9.26
CA ASN A 38 8.37 3.29 8.73
C ASN A 38 7.41 4.34 9.29
N SER A 39 6.33 3.91 9.94
CA SER A 39 5.25 4.78 10.40
C SER A 39 4.95 4.46 11.86
N ALA A 40 5.29 5.39 12.77
CA ALA A 40 4.81 5.39 14.16
C ALA A 40 3.30 5.64 14.25
N LYS A 41 2.65 6.00 13.14
CA LYS A 41 1.26 6.43 13.10
C LYS A 41 0.28 5.25 13.16
N ASP A 42 0.67 4.09 12.66
CA ASP A 42 -0.17 2.88 12.66
C ASP A 42 0.18 1.90 13.80
N ASP A 43 1.40 1.96 14.33
CA ASP A 43 1.86 1.14 15.46
C ASP A 43 2.95 1.88 16.26
N ALA A 44 2.53 2.82 17.10
CA ALA A 44 3.41 3.59 17.98
C ALA A 44 4.19 2.68 18.97
N ALA A 45 3.66 1.49 19.29
CA ALA A 45 4.34 0.52 20.16
C ALA A 45 5.45 -0.23 19.41
N GLY A 46 5.22 -0.58 18.15
CA GLY A 46 6.23 -1.20 17.29
C GLY A 46 7.42 -0.27 16.99
N GLU A 47 7.18 1.02 16.81
CA GLU A 47 8.25 2.01 16.63
C GLU A 47 9.10 2.20 17.89
N ALA A 48 8.48 2.25 19.06
CA ALA A 48 9.18 2.38 20.35
C ALA A 48 10.09 1.17 20.68
N ILE A 49 9.76 -0.03 20.18
CA ILE A 49 10.60 -1.23 20.33
C ILE A 49 11.74 -1.24 19.30
N ALA A 50 11.50 -0.75 18.08
CA ALA A 50 12.53 -0.67 17.05
C ALA A 50 13.60 0.38 17.33
N ASN A 51 13.25 1.45 18.05
CA ASN A 51 14.16 2.53 18.46
C ASN A 51 14.83 2.32 19.84
N ARG A 52 14.75 1.11 20.40
CA ARG A 52 15.35 0.76 21.69
C ARG A 52 16.63 -0.04 21.52
#